data_AF-A0A537TQH4-F1
#
_entry.id   AF-A0A537TQH4-F1
#
_cell.length_a   1.000
_cell.length_b   1.000
_cell.length_c   1.000
_cell.angle_alpha   90.00
_cell.angle_beta   90.00
_cell.angle_gamma   90.00
#
_symmetry.space_group_name_H-M   'P 1'
#
loop_
_entity.id
_entity.type
_entity.pdbx_description
1 polymer ?
#
loop_
_entity_poly.entity_id
_entity_poly.type
_entity_poly.pdbx_seq_one_letter_code
_entity_poly.pdbx_strand_id
1 'polypeptide(L)'
;MADLHRHAAGQPIYEVRELLEGEPAVNLGVRYECSDFLRAVDFAVEYRDANDPSRSGAVSALEIVKVCDGRSEQVWEYSSTRSRAAETDLVGLWGFDVTRTWSLPPSAALTKKSVPV
;
A
#
# COMPACT_ATOMS: atom_id res chain seq x y z
N MET A 1 10.76 -24.39 -20.39
CA MET A 1 9.54 -23.66 -20.79
C MET A 1 9.81 -22.19 -20.59
N ALA A 2 9.90 -21.45 -21.70
CA ALA A 2 9.92 -19.99 -21.87
C ALA A 2 10.69 -19.12 -20.86
N ASP A 3 12.00 -19.03 -21.10
CA ASP A 3 12.87 -17.92 -20.65
C ASP A 3 12.68 -16.77 -21.64
N LEU A 4 11.80 -15.81 -21.31
CA LEU A 4 11.32 -14.81 -22.27
C LEU A 4 11.29 -13.40 -21.69
N HIS A 5 12.38 -13.00 -21.01
CA HIS A 5 12.55 -11.61 -20.58
C HIS A 5 13.98 -11.13 -20.82
N ARG A 6 14.33 -11.01 -22.10
CA ARG A 6 15.44 -10.15 -22.55
C ARG A 6 15.03 -8.68 -22.32
N HIS A 7 15.08 -8.23 -21.08
CA HIS A 7 14.98 -6.81 -20.75
C HIS A 7 16.26 -6.09 -21.17
N ALA A 8 16.12 -4.89 -21.73
CA ALA A 8 17.26 -4.07 -22.15
C ALA A 8 18.22 -3.86 -20.96
N ALA A 9 19.49 -4.22 -21.14
CA ALA A 9 20.51 -4.10 -20.11
C ALA A 9 20.54 -2.66 -19.54
N GLY A 10 20.39 -2.54 -18.21
CA GLY A 10 20.56 -1.28 -17.47
C GLY A 10 19.28 -0.56 -17.02
N GLN A 11 18.08 -1.00 -17.39
CA GLN A 11 16.85 -0.40 -16.83
C GLN A 11 16.43 -1.07 -15.52
N PRO A 12 16.01 -0.29 -14.50
CA PRO A 12 15.51 -0.84 -13.24
C PRO A 12 14.25 -1.67 -13.46
N ILE A 13 14.21 -2.82 -12.79
CA ILE A 13 13.01 -3.61 -12.59
C ILE A 13 12.62 -3.50 -11.12
N TYR A 14 11.33 -3.36 -10.85
CA TYR A 14 10.77 -3.31 -9.51
C TYR A 14 9.99 -4.59 -9.26
N GLU A 15 10.43 -5.36 -8.28
CA GLU A 15 9.78 -6.58 -7.82
C GLU A 15 8.98 -6.28 -6.56
N VAL A 16 7.68 -6.56 -6.59
CA VAL A 16 6.83 -6.58 -5.38
C VAL A 16 6.90 -7.98 -4.80
N ARG A 17 7.39 -8.12 -3.56
CA ARG A 17 7.53 -9.41 -2.87
C ARG A 17 6.68 -9.44 -1.63
N GLU A 18 6.11 -10.60 -1.34
CA GLU A 18 5.42 -10.84 -0.10
C GLU A 18 6.35 -11.49 0.91
N LEU A 19 6.25 -11.05 2.15
CA LEU A 19 7.06 -11.50 3.27
C LEU A 19 6.14 -11.97 4.38
N LEU A 20 6.52 -13.07 5.04
CA LEU A 20 6.01 -13.42 6.35
C LEU A 20 6.90 -12.74 7.40
N GLU A 21 6.32 -11.88 8.23
CA GLU A 21 7.05 -11.22 9.31
C GLU A 21 7.56 -12.24 10.34
N GLY A 22 8.77 -12.01 10.84
CA GLY A 22 9.47 -12.90 11.77
C GLY A 22 10.94 -12.52 11.85
N GLU A 23 11.69 -13.22 12.70
CA GLU A 23 13.14 -13.06 12.83
C GLU A 23 13.80 -14.41 12.53
N PRO A 24 14.26 -14.67 11.28
CA PRO A 24 14.23 -13.77 10.12
C PRO A 24 12.89 -13.74 9.38
N ALA A 25 12.63 -12.66 8.65
CA ALA A 25 11.48 -12.59 7.75
C ALA A 25 11.63 -13.60 6.59
N VAL A 26 10.54 -14.23 6.19
CA VAL A 26 10.54 -15.26 5.15
C VAL A 26 9.95 -14.69 3.86
N ASN A 27 10.72 -14.69 2.79
CA ASN A 27 10.25 -14.28 1.46
C ASN A 27 9.32 -15.36 0.87
N LEU A 28 8.05 -15.01 0.63
CA LEU A 28 7.00 -15.86 0.08
C LEU A 28 6.92 -15.81 -1.46
N GLY A 29 7.82 -15.05 -2.08
CA GLY A 29 8.01 -14.93 -3.52
C GLY A 29 7.62 -13.57 -4.10
N VAL A 30 7.98 -13.37 -5.36
CA VAL A 30 7.58 -12.22 -6.17
C VAL A 30 6.10 -12.35 -6.55
N ARG A 31 5.32 -11.30 -6.28
CA ARG A 31 3.90 -11.19 -6.65
C ARG A 31 3.71 -10.41 -7.94
N TYR A 32 4.58 -9.44 -8.21
CA TYR A 32 4.52 -8.62 -9.40
C TYR A 32 5.89 -8.06 -9.76
N GLU A 33 6.09 -7.83 -11.05
CA GLU A 33 7.32 -7.26 -11.61
C GLU A 33 6.96 -6.21 -12.66
N CYS A 34 7.57 -5.02 -12.58
CA CYS A 34 7.41 -3.98 -13.60
C CYS A 34 8.60 -3.01 -13.65
N SER A 35 8.70 -2.24 -14.74
CA SER A 35 9.77 -1.24 -14.91
C SER A 35 9.48 0.12 -14.29
N ASP A 36 8.29 0.32 -13.72
CA ASP A 36 7.84 1.58 -13.13
C ASP A 36 7.57 1.43 -11.63
N PHE A 37 8.08 2.37 -10.83
CA PHE A 37 7.96 2.32 -9.39
C PHE A 37 6.53 2.58 -8.89
N LEU A 38 5.84 3.57 -9.45
CA LEU A 38 4.50 3.93 -9.00
C LEU A 38 3.52 2.79 -9.27
N ARG A 39 3.66 2.13 -10.41
CA ARG A 39 2.88 0.94 -10.74
C ARG A 39 3.16 -0.23 -9.79
N ALA A 40 4.39 -0.39 -9.30
CA ALA A 40 4.71 -1.39 -8.29
C ALA A 40 4.04 -1.06 -6.93
N VAL A 41 4.01 0.22 -6.56
CA VAL A 41 3.32 0.70 -5.34
C VAL A 41 1.81 0.49 -5.45
N ASP A 42 1.20 0.89 -6.57
CA ASP A 42 -0.23 0.72 -6.81
C ASP A 42 -0.61 -0.77 -6.69
N PHE A 43 0.15 -1.65 -7.35
CA PHE A 43 -0.05 -3.09 -7.23
C PHE A 43 0.08 -3.58 -5.79
N ALA A 44 1.10 -3.15 -5.04
CA ALA A 44 1.31 -3.60 -3.66
C ALA A 44 0.12 -3.22 -2.76
N VAL A 45 -0.43 -2.01 -2.93
CA VAL A 45 -1.60 -1.54 -2.18
C VAL A 45 -2.85 -2.34 -2.58
N GLU A 46 -3.10 -2.51 -3.88
CA GLU A 46 -4.24 -3.29 -4.39
C GLU A 46 -4.18 -4.76 -3.95
N TYR A 47 -2.99 -5.36 -4.02
CA TYR A 47 -2.76 -6.74 -3.57
C TYR A 47 -3.09 -6.90 -2.09
N ARG A 48 -2.61 -5.99 -1.23
CA ARG A 48 -2.95 -6.02 0.19
C ARG A 48 -4.44 -5.83 0.42
N ASP A 49 -5.07 -4.89 -0.27
CA ASP A 49 -6.49 -4.58 -0.07
C ASP A 49 -7.40 -5.74 -0.51
N ALA A 50 -7.00 -6.47 -1.55
CA ALA A 50 -7.70 -7.67 -2.00
C ALA A 50 -7.50 -8.88 -1.06
N ASN A 51 -6.31 -9.07 -0.50
CA ASN A 51 -5.95 -10.28 0.26
C ASN A 51 -6.06 -10.13 1.79
N ASP A 52 -5.99 -8.90 2.30
CA ASP A 52 -6.20 -8.58 3.72
C ASP A 52 -7.06 -7.31 3.91
N PRO A 53 -8.32 -7.33 3.44
CA PRO A 53 -9.22 -6.18 3.53
C PRO A 53 -9.51 -5.79 4.99
N SER A 54 -9.57 -6.76 5.90
CA SER A 54 -9.84 -6.55 7.32
C SER A 54 -8.62 -6.13 8.13
N ARG A 55 -7.43 -6.02 7.52
CA ARG A 55 -6.16 -5.74 8.22
C ARG A 55 -5.90 -6.72 9.37
N SER A 56 -6.23 -7.98 9.13
CA SER A 56 -6.09 -9.07 10.09
C SER A 56 -4.67 -9.64 10.15
N GLY A 57 -3.79 -9.25 9.21
CA GLY A 57 -2.46 -9.80 9.05
C GLY A 57 -2.40 -10.99 8.09
N ALA A 58 -3.43 -11.19 7.26
CA ALA A 58 -3.38 -12.20 6.19
C ALA A 58 -2.28 -11.88 5.16
N VAL A 59 -1.98 -10.59 4.97
CA VAL A 59 -0.75 -10.11 4.34
C VAL A 59 0.11 -9.48 5.42
N SER A 60 1.14 -10.22 5.82
CA SER A 60 2.00 -9.85 6.96
C SER A 60 2.96 -8.72 6.58
N ALA A 61 3.69 -8.84 5.46
CA ALA A 61 4.53 -7.77 4.95
C ALA A 61 4.65 -7.80 3.42
N LEU A 62 4.96 -6.64 2.85
CA LEU A 62 5.26 -6.46 1.44
C LEU A 62 6.52 -5.60 1.30
N GLU A 63 7.37 -5.91 0.34
CA GLU A 63 8.50 -5.06 -0.04
C GLU A 63 8.48 -4.79 -1.53
N ILE A 64 9.04 -3.65 -1.93
CA ILE A 64 9.40 -3.39 -3.33
C ILE A 64 10.91 -3.33 -3.41
N VAL A 65 11.47 -4.17 -4.26
CA VAL A 65 12.90 -4.26 -4.51
C VAL A 65 13.20 -3.77 -5.92
N LYS A 66 14.03 -2.74 -6.00
CA LYS A 66 14.61 -2.27 -7.26
C LYS A 66 15.81 -3.15 -7.61
N VAL A 67 15.77 -3.76 -8.78
CA VAL A 67 16.81 -4.63 -9.34
C VAL A 67 17.46 -3.92 -10.53
N CYS A 68 18.76 -3.67 -10.43
CA CYS A 68 19.59 -3.08 -11.49
C CYS A 68 20.96 -3.77 -11.51
N ASP A 69 21.40 -4.26 -12.66
CA ASP A 69 22.77 -4.77 -12.88
C ASP A 69 23.24 -5.77 -11.80
N GLY A 70 22.34 -6.71 -11.44
CA GLY A 70 22.60 -7.74 -10.42
C GLY A 70 22.62 -7.23 -8.98
N ARG A 71 22.31 -5.95 -8.74
CA ARG A 71 22.10 -5.37 -7.41
C ARG A 71 20.62 -5.26 -7.13
N SER A 72 20.25 -5.50 -5.87
CA SER A 72 18.91 -5.29 -5.36
C SER A 72 18.96 -4.24 -4.23
N GLU A 73 17.99 -3.34 -4.25
CA GLU A 73 17.79 -2.30 -3.23
C GLU A 73 16.32 -2.30 -2.83
N GLN A 74 16.02 -2.43 -1.54
CA GLN A 74 14.67 -2.26 -1.04
C GLN A 74 14.32 -0.78 -1.06
N VAL A 75 13.27 -0.42 -1.80
CA VAL A 75 12.86 0.99 -2.01
C VAL A 75 11.51 1.30 -1.37
N TRP A 76 10.78 0.28 -0.91
CA TRP A 76 9.51 0.43 -0.21
C TRP A 76 9.25 -0.77 0.70
N GLU A 77 8.54 -0.54 1.80
CA GLU A 77 8.20 -1.54 2.80
C GLU A 77 6.78 -1.29 3.32
N TYR A 78 6.06 -2.38 3.54
CA TYR A 78 4.88 -2.45 4.39
C TYR A 78 5.04 -3.60 5.39
N SER A 79 4.67 -3.32 6.64
CA SER A 79 4.70 -4.26 7.75
C SER A 79 3.41 -4.13 8.54
N SER A 80 2.68 -5.24 8.72
CA SER A 80 1.41 -5.25 9.47
C SER A 80 1.65 -4.95 10.95
N THR A 81 2.73 -5.50 11.52
CA THR A 81 3.09 -5.28 12.93
C THR A 81 3.48 -3.82 13.20
N ARG A 82 4.31 -3.23 12.33
CA ARG A 82 4.72 -1.82 12.45
C ARG A 82 3.56 -0.87 12.22
N SER A 83 2.68 -1.19 11.27
CA SER A 83 1.46 -0.40 11.02
C SER A 83 0.54 -0.39 12.24
N ARG A 84 0.35 -1.55 12.90
CA ARG A 84 -0.48 -1.64 14.11
C ARG A 84 0.15 -0.94 15.31
N ALA A 85 1.47 -0.99 15.45
CA ALA A 85 2.17 -0.20 16.47
C ALA A 85 2.04 1.32 16.23
N ALA A 86 1.91 1.75 14.97
CA ALA A 86 1.73 3.15 14.59
C ALA A 86 0.31 3.69 14.83
N GLU A 87 -0.67 2.87 15.22
CA GLU A 87 -1.97 3.32 15.78
C GLU A 87 -1.83 4.00 17.17
N THR A 88 -0.59 4.30 17.58
CA THR A 88 -0.26 5.23 18.65
C THR A 88 -1.10 6.52 18.51
N ASP A 89 -1.53 7.09 19.64
CA ASP A 89 -2.37 8.29 19.76
C ASP A 89 -1.93 9.44 18.82
N LEU A 90 -2.42 9.42 17.58
CA LEU A 90 -2.13 10.43 16.56
C LEU A 90 -2.73 11.78 16.95
N VAL A 91 -3.80 11.76 17.74
CA VAL A 91 -4.39 12.96 18.33
C VAL A 91 -3.42 13.57 19.35
N GLY A 92 -2.81 12.76 20.20
CA GLY A 92 -1.75 13.19 21.12
C GLY A 92 -0.49 13.66 20.40
N LEU A 93 -0.14 13.05 19.27
CA LEU A 93 1.07 13.40 18.50
C LEU A 93 0.91 14.67 17.66
N TRP A 94 -0.22 14.81 16.96
CA TRP A 94 -0.44 15.88 15.96
C TRP A 94 -1.57 16.85 16.32
N GLY A 95 -2.37 16.55 17.33
CA GLY A 95 -3.53 17.36 17.72
C GLY A 95 -4.78 17.13 16.87
N PHE A 96 -4.77 16.18 15.93
CA PHE A 96 -5.92 15.84 15.09
C PHE A 96 -5.98 14.36 14.75
N ASP A 97 -7.22 13.85 14.63
CA ASP A 97 -7.50 12.48 14.24
C ASP A 97 -7.55 12.37 12.70
N VAL A 98 -6.46 11.87 12.10
CA VAL A 98 -6.35 11.65 10.65
C VAL A 98 -7.22 10.50 10.13
N THR A 99 -7.66 9.61 11.02
CA THR A 99 -8.51 8.47 10.67
C THR A 99 -10.00 8.86 10.64
N ARG A 100 -10.33 10.02 11.20
CA ARG A 100 -11.69 10.53 11.24
C ARG A 100 -12.18 10.86 9.83
N THR A 101 -13.28 10.23 9.43
CA THR A 101 -13.92 10.48 8.15
C THR A 101 -14.39 11.93 8.06
N TRP A 102 -14.03 12.62 6.99
CA TRP A 102 -14.51 13.97 6.71
C TRP A 102 -16.04 13.95 6.57
N SER A 103 -16.74 14.52 7.55
CA SER A 103 -18.19 14.67 7.49
C SER A 103 -18.51 15.96 6.75
N LEU A 104 -19.27 15.85 5.66
CA LEU A 104 -19.82 17.03 5.00
C LEU A 104 -20.72 17.79 5.99
N PRO A 105 -20.68 19.14 6.01
CA PRO A 105 -21.60 19.90 6.83
C PRO A 105 -23.05 19.55 6.43
N PRO A 106 -23.98 19.44 7.40
CA PRO A 106 -25.36 19.12 7.10
C PRO A 106 -25.90 20.11 6.08
N SER A 107 -26.38 19.58 4.95
CA SER A 107 -27.01 20.38 3.90
C SER A 107 -28.15 21.19 4.54
N ALA A 108 -27.99 22.51 4.61
CA ALA A 108 -29.06 23.38 5.04
C ALA A 108 -30.24 23.14 4.11
N ALA A 109 -31.30 22.54 4.64
CA ALA A 109 -32.53 22.29 3.91
C ALA A 109 -32.98 23.60 3.27
N LEU A 110 -32.80 23.69 1.95
CA LEU A 110 -33.40 24.73 1.11
C LEU A 110 -34.91 24.60 1.24
N THR A 111 -35.46 25.28 2.23
CA THR A 111 -36.90 25.45 2.39
C THR A 111 -37.36 26.31 1.23
N LYS A 112 -37.87 25.65 0.19
CA LYS A 112 -38.61 26.30 -0.88
C LYS A 112 -39.81 26.99 -0.25
N LYS A 113 -39.76 28.32 -0.11
CA LYS A 113 -40.94 29.14 0.14
C LYS A 113 -41.92 28.89 -0.99
N SER A 114 -43.04 28.24 -0.68
CA SER A 114 -44.18 28.14 -1.59
C SER A 114 -44.78 29.54 -1.72
N VAL A 115 -44.86 30.03 -2.96
CA VAL A 115 -45.58 31.26 -3.31
C VAL A 115 -47.06 30.90 -3.45
N PRO A 116 -47.99 31.62 -2.80
CA PRO A 116 -49.42 31.33 -2.94
C PRO A 116 -49.95 31.90 -4.26
N VAL A 117 -50.89 31.19 -4.88
CA VAL A 117 -51.78 31.66 -5.95
C VAL A 117 -53.09 32.12 -5.32
#